data_AF-A0A1I0EKA1-F1
#
_entry.id   AF-A0A1I0EKA1-F1
#
_cell.length_a   1.000
_cell.length_b   1.000
_cell.length_c   1.000
_cell.angle_alpha   90.00
_cell.angle_beta   90.00
_cell.angle_gamma   90.00
#
_symmetry.space_group_name_H-M   'P 1'
#
loop_
_entity.id
_entity.type
_entity.pdbx_description
1 polymer ?
#
loop_
_entity_poly.entity_id
_entity_poly.type
_entity_poly.pdbx_seq_one_letter_code
_entity_poly.pdbx_strand_id
1 'polypeptide(L)'
;QFWDRKTKNKAYLITNLPVEQFSAQKVLELYSLRWQVELFFKELKSYCSMKKVNTTDPNIVKSLLWGSILSLLIKRFVAFHVGLMFGVMISTHKVARTALYWLPDFMHIIFNGTDDENEIKIIEKIFKFLSKWAARAHPKRDSNTALFQLGMKLYTKQ
;
A
#
# COMPACT_ATOMS: atom_id res chain seq x y z
N GLN A 1 2.61 -29.60 -2.31
CA GLN A 1 3.12 -29.42 -3.68
C GLN A 1 2.11 -28.60 -4.46
N PHE A 2 2.55 -27.68 -5.30
CA PHE A 2 1.67 -26.90 -6.18
C PHE A 2 2.34 -26.67 -7.54
N TRP A 3 1.55 -26.28 -8.54
CA TRP A 3 2.07 -25.93 -9.86
C TRP A 3 2.45 -24.45 -9.91
N ASP A 4 3.73 -24.14 -10.10
CA ASP A 4 4.17 -22.76 -10.24
C ASP A 4 4.06 -22.31 -11.71
N ARG A 5 3.17 -21.34 -11.95
CA ARG A 5 2.92 -20.79 -13.29
C ARG A 5 4.11 -20.00 -13.85
N LYS A 6 4.99 -19.46 -13.00
CA LYS A 6 6.17 -18.69 -13.45
C LYS A 6 7.28 -19.60 -13.94
N THR A 7 7.63 -20.60 -13.14
CA THR A 7 8.72 -21.54 -13.47
C THR A 7 8.25 -22.71 -14.33
N LYS A 8 6.93 -22.85 -14.55
CA LYS A 8 6.28 -23.95 -15.29
C LYS A 8 6.67 -25.34 -14.75
N ASN A 9 6.90 -25.43 -13.44
CA ASN A 9 7.35 -26.63 -12.76
C ASN A 9 6.57 -26.88 -11.47
N LYS A 10 6.70 -28.11 -10.96
CA LYS A 10 6.22 -28.49 -9.62
C LYS A 10 7.05 -27.78 -8.56
N ALA A 11 6.37 -27.07 -7.65
CA ALA A 11 6.98 -26.35 -6.54
C ALA A 11 6.55 -26.93 -5.19
N TYR A 12 7.41 -26.75 -4.20
CA TYR A 12 7.20 -27.17 -2.82
C TYR A 12 7.32 -25.95 -1.91
N LEU A 13 6.45 -25.90 -0.91
CA LEU A 13 6.49 -24.89 0.13
C LEU A 13 6.75 -25.61 1.44
N ILE A 14 7.79 -25.17 2.15
CA ILE A 14 8.18 -25.71 3.45
C ILE A 14 7.85 -24.61 4.47
N THR A 15 7.20 -24.99 5.56
CA THR A 15 6.78 -24.07 6.61
C THR A 15 6.90 -24.73 7.98
N ASN A 16 7.14 -23.94 9.02
CA ASN A 16 7.10 -24.35 10.41
C ASN A 16 5.73 -24.04 11.07
N LEU A 17 4.74 -23.60 10.29
CA LEU A 17 3.39 -23.34 10.79
C LEU A 17 2.69 -24.65 11.21
N PRO A 18 1.99 -24.65 12.35
CA PRO A 18 1.30 -25.84 12.86
C PRO A 18 0.15 -26.25 11.93
N VAL A 19 0.08 -27.54 11.61
CA VAL A 19 -0.89 -28.06 10.63
C VAL A 19 -2.33 -27.96 11.14
N GLU A 20 -2.51 -27.94 12.46
CA GLU A 20 -3.80 -27.84 13.15
C GLU A 20 -4.46 -26.47 12.90
N GLN A 21 -3.66 -25.42 12.69
CA GLN A 21 -4.16 -24.05 12.47
C GLN A 21 -4.11 -23.65 10.99
N PHE A 22 -3.11 -24.14 10.26
CA PHE A 22 -2.81 -23.74 8.89
C PHE A 22 -2.88 -24.93 7.93
N SER A 23 -4.03 -25.09 7.28
CA SER A 23 -4.15 -26.04 6.16
C SER A 23 -3.21 -25.66 5.02
N ALA A 24 -2.79 -26.64 4.22
CA ALA A 24 -1.91 -26.41 3.06
C ALA A 24 -2.42 -25.29 2.12
N GLN A 25 -3.75 -25.20 1.94
CA GLN A 25 -4.39 -24.14 1.17
C GLN A 25 -4.18 -22.75 1.79
N LYS A 26 -4.37 -22.60 3.11
CA LYS A 26 -4.10 -21.33 3.81
C LYS A 26 -2.63 -20.92 3.69
N VAL A 27 -1.71 -21.89 3.77
CA VAL A 27 -0.27 -21.61 3.62
C VAL A 27 0.03 -21.11 2.20
N LEU A 28 -0.58 -21.69 1.16
CA LEU A 28 -0.44 -21.21 -0.22
C LEU A 28 -1.03 -19.81 -0.41
N GLU A 29 -2.19 -19.53 0.20
CA GLU A 29 -2.81 -18.21 0.17
C GLU A 29 -1.93 -17.15 0.83
N LEU A 30 -1.36 -17.44 2.00
CA LEU A 30 -0.38 -16.56 2.65
C LEU A 30 0.88 -16.38 1.80
N TYR A 31 1.41 -17.44 1.20
CA TYR A 31 2.57 -17.36 0.32
C TYR A 31 2.32 -16.47 -0.90
N SER A 32 1.08 -16.43 -1.41
CA SER A 32 0.73 -15.54 -2.52
C SER A 32 0.88 -14.04 -2.17
N LEU A 33 0.81 -13.68 -0.88
CA LEU A 33 1.09 -12.32 -0.40
C LEU A 33 2.58 -11.93 -0.45
N ARG A 34 3.50 -12.87 -0.70
CA ARG A 34 4.93 -12.57 -0.86
C ARG A 34 5.19 -11.46 -1.88
N TRP A 35 4.39 -11.40 -2.94
CA TRP A 35 4.46 -10.32 -3.94
C TRP A 35 4.19 -8.92 -3.38
N GLN A 36 3.41 -8.80 -2.30
CA GLN A 36 3.17 -7.52 -1.65
C GLN A 36 4.44 -6.93 -1.04
N VAL A 37 5.36 -7.79 -0.56
CA VAL A 37 6.68 -7.38 -0.08
C VAL A 37 7.50 -6.80 -1.24
N GLU A 38 7.49 -7.46 -2.40
CA GLU A 38 8.18 -6.94 -3.59
C GLU A 38 7.61 -5.59 -4.06
N LEU A 39 6.28 -5.46 -4.08
CA LEU A 39 5.60 -4.21 -4.41
C LEU A 39 5.92 -3.10 -3.40
N PHE A 40 5.99 -3.41 -2.11
CA PHE A 40 6.43 -2.49 -1.06
C PHE A 40 7.83 -1.94 -1.33
N PHE A 41 8.82 -2.80 -1.59
CA PHE A 41 10.17 -2.36 -1.91
C PHE A 41 10.25 -1.62 -3.25
N LYS A 42 9.44 -2.00 -4.23
CA LYS A 42 9.36 -1.29 -5.52
C LYS A 42 8.84 0.13 -5.34
N GLU A 43 7.80 0.31 -4.52
CA GLU A 43 7.22 1.60 -4.18
C GLU A 43 8.20 2.49 -3.40
N LEU A 44 8.88 1.95 -2.38
CA LEU A 44 9.92 2.66 -1.62
C LEU A 44 11.01 3.22 -2.53
N LYS A 45 11.56 2.37 -3.40
CA LYS A 45 12.65 2.73 -4.32
C LYS A 45 12.22 3.74 -5.38
N SER A 46 10.96 3.72 -5.80
CA SER A 46 10.49 4.52 -6.94
C SER A 46 9.87 5.85 -6.53
N TYR A 47 9.05 5.86 -5.47
CA TYR A 47 8.18 6.99 -5.13
C TYR A 47 8.41 7.56 -3.74
N CYS A 48 9.35 7.02 -2.97
CA CYS A 48 9.68 7.49 -1.64
C CYS A 48 11.16 7.87 -1.51
N SER A 49 11.81 8.25 -2.61
CA SER A 49 13.16 8.82 -2.63
C SER A 49 14.30 7.96 -2.07
N MET A 50 14.07 6.68 -1.77
CA MET A 50 15.09 5.77 -1.25
C MET A 50 16.31 5.59 -2.17
N LYS A 51 16.14 5.73 -3.50
CA LYS A 51 17.25 5.68 -4.46
C LYS A 51 18.04 6.99 -4.60
N LYS A 52 17.55 8.09 -4.03
CA LYS A 52 18.12 9.44 -4.19
C LYS A 52 19.09 9.81 -3.06
N VAL A 53 19.40 8.87 -2.17
CA VAL A 53 20.36 9.06 -1.08
C VAL A 53 21.76 9.13 -1.67
N ASN A 54 22.39 10.31 -1.65
CA ASN A 54 23.73 10.56 -2.17
C ASN A 54 24.73 10.91 -1.07
N THR A 55 24.69 10.17 0.04
CA THR A 55 25.55 10.39 1.20
C THR A 55 26.01 9.05 1.76
N THR A 56 27.20 9.04 2.34
CA THR A 56 27.81 7.89 3.01
C THR A 56 27.70 7.99 4.53
N ASP A 57 27.24 9.13 5.07
CA ASP A 57 27.05 9.29 6.52
C ASP A 57 25.96 8.33 7.03
N PRO A 58 26.28 7.40 7.95
CA PRO A 58 25.32 6.40 8.42
C PRO A 58 24.07 6.99 9.09
N ASN A 59 24.19 8.13 9.77
CA ASN A 59 23.08 8.77 10.44
C ASN A 59 22.13 9.41 9.44
N ILE A 60 22.67 10.11 8.44
CA ILE A 60 21.85 10.72 7.38
C ILE A 60 21.17 9.63 6.55
N VAL A 61 21.87 8.54 6.21
CA VAL A 61 21.28 7.38 5.52
C VAL A 61 20.11 6.80 6.33
N LYS A 62 20.30 6.60 7.64
CA LYS A 62 19.25 6.07 8.52
C LYS A 62 18.04 7.00 8.58
N SER A 63 18.24 8.31 8.70
CA SER A 63 17.15 9.30 8.71
C SER A 63 16.37 9.32 7.40
N LEU A 64 17.05 9.26 6.25
CA LEU A 64 16.41 9.22 4.93
C LEU A 64 15.66 7.91 4.70
N LEU A 65 16.17 6.78 5.21
CA LEU A 65 15.46 5.50 5.19
C LEU A 65 14.14 5.58 5.97
N TRP A 66 14.18 6.10 7.20
CA TRP A 66 12.96 6.30 7.99
C TRP A 66 11.99 7.26 7.34
N GLY A 67 12.46 8.38 6.79
CA GLY A 67 11.62 9.32 6.03
C GLY A 67 10.96 8.68 4.80
N SER A 68 11.69 7.80 4.11
CA SER A 68 11.15 7.04 2.96
C SER A 68 10.02 6.10 3.40
N ILE A 69 10.21 5.38 4.51
CA ILE A 69 9.20 4.47 5.07
C ILE A 69 7.98 5.26 5.53
N LEU A 70 8.16 6.36 6.26
CA LEU A 70 7.08 7.21 6.74
C LEU A 70 6.26 7.79 5.57
N SER A 71 6.92 8.28 4.53
CA SER A 71 6.26 8.77 3.31
C SER A 71 5.38 7.71 2.66
N LEU A 72 5.85 6.46 2.59
CA LEU A 72 5.06 5.34 2.09
C LEU A 72 3.85 5.05 2.99
N LEU A 73 4.03 5.03 4.31
CA LEU A 73 2.95 4.76 5.25
C LEU A 73 1.84 5.81 5.15
N ILE A 74 2.19 7.10 5.07
CA ILE A 74 1.21 8.18 4.89
C ILE A 74 0.42 8.00 3.59
N LYS A 75 1.09 7.73 2.46
CA LYS A 75 0.43 7.50 1.17
C LYS A 75 -0.53 6.32 1.24
N ARG A 76 -0.14 5.22 1.89
CA ARG A 76 -0.99 4.03 2.04
C ARG A 76 -2.15 4.25 3.00
N PHE A 77 -1.92 5.01 4.07
CA PHE A 77 -2.95 5.42 5.02
C PHE A 77 -4.04 6.25 4.32
N VAL A 78 -3.64 7.26 3.54
CA VAL A 78 -4.57 8.07 2.74
C VAL A 78 -5.30 7.20 1.71
N ALA A 79 -4.57 6.34 0.98
CA ALA A 79 -5.17 5.43 0.02
C ALA A 79 -6.27 4.55 0.64
N PHE A 80 -6.02 4.04 1.84
CA PHE A 80 -6.97 3.23 2.59
C PHE A 80 -8.21 4.03 2.99
N HIS A 81 -8.04 5.19 3.63
CA HIS A 81 -9.17 6.00 4.10
C HIS A 81 -10.02 6.55 2.94
N VAL A 82 -9.41 6.97 1.84
CA VAL A 82 -10.14 7.35 0.63
C VAL A 82 -10.95 6.15 0.10
N GLY A 83 -10.38 4.95 0.10
CA GLY A 83 -11.10 3.76 -0.34
C GLY A 83 -12.31 3.44 0.52
N LEU A 84 -12.19 3.56 1.84
CA LEU A 84 -13.29 3.39 2.79
C LEU A 84 -14.38 4.46 2.60
N MET A 85 -13.99 5.74 2.62
CA MET A 85 -14.94 6.87 2.55
C MET A 85 -15.76 6.90 1.26
N PHE A 86 -15.16 6.51 0.13
CA PHE A 86 -15.80 6.58 -1.18
C PHE A 86 -16.27 5.21 -1.70
N GLY A 87 -16.09 4.13 -0.93
CA GLY A 87 -16.49 2.77 -1.34
C GLY A 87 -15.78 2.27 -2.60
N VAL A 88 -14.55 2.74 -2.88
CA VAL A 88 -13.80 2.41 -4.09
C VAL A 88 -12.49 1.69 -3.77
N MET A 89 -12.11 0.73 -4.60
CA MET A 89 -10.81 0.08 -4.48
C MET A 89 -9.70 1.03 -4.96
N ILE A 90 -8.83 1.49 -4.06
CA ILE A 90 -7.73 2.38 -4.38
C ILE A 90 -6.45 1.60 -4.72
N SER A 91 -5.70 2.09 -5.71
CA SER A 91 -4.35 1.63 -6.02
C SER A 91 -3.31 2.47 -5.29
N THR A 92 -2.61 1.87 -4.32
CA THR A 92 -1.52 2.52 -3.58
C THR A 92 -0.44 3.07 -4.52
N HIS A 93 -0.14 2.35 -5.60
CA HIS A 93 0.79 2.79 -6.62
C HIS A 93 0.32 4.07 -7.33
N LYS A 94 -0.97 4.21 -7.64
CA LYS A 94 -1.49 5.43 -8.27
C LYS A 94 -1.45 6.60 -7.29
N VAL A 95 -1.81 6.38 -6.02
CA VAL A 95 -1.69 7.39 -4.94
C VAL A 95 -0.24 7.88 -4.81
N ALA A 96 0.73 6.96 -4.82
CA ALA A 96 2.14 7.29 -4.75
C ALA A 96 2.64 8.08 -5.98
N ARG A 97 2.14 7.74 -7.18
CA ARG A 97 2.48 8.45 -8.43
C ARG A 97 1.94 9.88 -8.47
N THR A 98 0.79 10.13 -7.87
CA THR A 98 0.17 11.46 -7.83
C THR A 98 0.56 12.26 -6.60
N ALA A 99 1.48 11.76 -5.76
CA ALA A 99 1.85 12.37 -4.48
C ALA A 99 2.27 13.85 -4.61
N LEU A 100 2.92 14.25 -5.70
CA LEU A 100 3.30 15.65 -5.91
C LEU A 100 2.11 16.63 -5.96
N TYR A 101 0.91 16.15 -6.31
CA TYR A 101 -0.28 16.99 -6.47
C TYR A 101 -1.11 17.16 -5.18
N TRP A 102 -0.84 16.36 -4.14
CA TRP A 102 -1.69 16.36 -2.95
C TRP A 102 -0.92 16.25 -1.64
N LEU A 103 0.25 15.59 -1.65
CA LEU A 103 1.00 15.34 -0.43
C LEU A 103 1.52 16.63 0.22
N PRO A 104 2.04 17.65 -0.51
CA PRO A 104 2.50 18.89 0.12
C PRO A 104 1.39 19.58 0.91
N ASP A 105 0.22 19.79 0.29
CA ASP A 105 -0.93 20.43 0.94
C ASP A 105 -1.46 19.59 2.10
N PHE A 106 -1.54 18.27 1.92
CA PHE A 106 -1.96 17.36 2.97
C PHE A 106 -1.01 17.40 4.18
N MET A 107 0.31 17.40 3.95
CA MET A 107 1.28 17.48 5.03
C MET A 107 1.27 18.84 5.72
N HIS A 108 1.13 19.94 4.96
CA HIS A 108 1.01 21.28 5.51
C HIS A 108 -0.15 21.37 6.50
N ILE A 109 -1.32 20.88 6.10
CA ILE A 109 -2.52 20.88 6.93
C ILE A 109 -2.34 19.98 8.17
N ILE A 110 -1.75 18.80 8.03
CA ILE A 110 -1.49 17.92 9.18
C ILE A 110 -0.54 18.56 10.21
N PHE A 111 0.50 19.25 9.75
CA PHE A 111 1.50 19.82 10.66
C PHE A 111 1.03 21.10 11.36
N ASN A 112 0.17 21.87 10.71
CA ASN A 112 -0.29 23.15 11.24
C ASN A 112 -1.62 23.05 12.01
N GLY A 113 -2.30 21.90 11.94
CA GLY A 113 -3.63 21.71 12.53
C GLY A 113 -4.73 21.99 11.51
N THR A 114 -5.95 21.53 11.82
CA THR A 114 -7.14 21.67 10.95
C THR A 114 -8.23 22.43 11.70
N ASP A 115 -8.02 23.73 11.90
CA ASP A 115 -9.00 24.58 12.59
C ASP A 115 -9.78 25.48 11.61
N ASP A 116 -9.34 25.58 10.35
CA ASP A 116 -10.00 26.35 9.29
C ASP A 116 -10.86 25.46 8.37
N GLU A 117 -12.10 25.88 8.12
CA GLU A 117 -13.02 25.28 7.17
C GLU A 117 -12.41 25.16 5.75
N ASN A 118 -11.53 26.08 5.37
CA ASN A 118 -10.83 26.03 4.09
C ASN A 118 -9.86 24.84 3.98
N GLU A 119 -9.17 24.48 5.06
CA GLU A 119 -8.23 23.35 5.08
C GLU A 119 -8.99 22.02 4.97
N ILE A 120 -10.12 21.90 5.65
CA ILE A 120 -11.03 20.76 5.50
C ILE A 120 -11.48 20.62 4.04
N LYS A 121 -11.86 21.72 3.38
CA LYS A 121 -12.23 21.73 1.95
C LYS A 121 -11.08 21.28 1.05
N ILE A 122 -9.83 21.58 1.40
CA ILE A 122 -8.65 21.10 0.65
C ILE A 122 -8.50 19.58 0.82
N ILE A 123 -8.60 19.06 2.05
CA ILE A 123 -8.56 17.61 2.31
C ILE A 123 -9.67 16.90 1.52
N GLU A 124 -10.89 17.42 1.52
CA GLU A 124 -12.00 16.86 0.74
C GLU A 124 -11.70 16.83 -0.76
N LYS A 125 -11.12 17.91 -1.31
CA LYS A 125 -10.71 17.98 -2.72
C LYS A 125 -9.64 16.93 -3.03
N ILE A 126 -8.64 16.77 -2.16
CA ILE A 126 -7.61 15.73 -2.29
C ILE A 126 -8.25 14.35 -2.31
N PHE A 127 -9.16 14.08 -1.38
CA PHE A 127 -9.81 12.77 -1.26
C PHE A 127 -10.69 12.47 -2.47
N LYS A 128 -11.48 13.45 -2.96
CA LYS A 128 -12.25 13.35 -4.21
C LYS A 128 -11.35 13.14 -5.43
N PHE A 129 -10.21 13.82 -5.50
CA PHE A 129 -9.22 13.61 -6.55
C PHE A 129 -8.69 12.17 -6.53
N LEU A 130 -8.27 11.68 -5.36
CA LEU A 130 -7.73 10.32 -5.23
C LEU A 130 -8.78 9.24 -5.48
N SER A 131 -10.02 9.43 -5.04
CA SER A 131 -11.10 8.46 -5.27
C SER A 131 -11.37 8.26 -6.76
N LYS A 132 -11.26 9.32 -7.57
CA LYS A 132 -11.41 9.25 -9.02
C LYS A 132 -10.18 8.71 -9.72
N TRP A 133 -9.00 9.29 -9.44
CA TRP A 133 -7.80 9.04 -10.24
C TRP A 133 -6.98 7.84 -9.78
N ALA A 134 -7.02 7.53 -8.48
CA ALA A 134 -6.32 6.39 -7.91
C ALA A 134 -7.16 5.11 -7.84
N ALA A 135 -8.44 5.16 -8.22
CA ALA A 135 -9.28 3.96 -8.34
C ALA A 135 -8.65 2.88 -9.24
N ARG A 136 -8.83 1.63 -8.84
CA ARG A 136 -8.39 0.46 -9.61
C ARG A 136 -9.24 0.31 -10.88
N ALA A 137 -8.58 0.03 -12.00
CA ALA A 137 -9.24 -0.10 -13.29
C ALA A 137 -10.12 -1.36 -13.42
N HIS A 138 -9.80 -2.43 -12.68
CA HIS A 138 -10.55 -3.69 -12.73
C HIS A 138 -10.88 -4.22 -11.32
N PRO A 139 -11.83 -3.58 -10.59
CA PRO A 139 -12.16 -3.95 -9.22
C PRO A 139 -12.60 -5.41 -9.06
N LYS A 140 -13.46 -5.92 -9.96
CA LYS A 140 -13.96 -7.31 -9.95
C LYS A 140 -12.86 -8.36 -10.08
N ARG A 141 -11.80 -8.05 -10.83
CA ARG A 141 -10.63 -8.93 -10.97
C ARG A 141 -9.78 -8.85 -9.71
N ASP A 142 -9.54 -7.63 -9.23
CA ASP A 142 -8.61 -7.37 -8.14
C ASP A 142 -9.17 -7.80 -6.77
N SER A 143 -10.49 -7.86 -6.60
CA SER A 143 -11.15 -8.39 -5.40
C SER A 143 -10.84 -9.85 -5.15
N ASN A 144 -10.44 -10.59 -6.18
CA ASN A 144 -10.03 -12.00 -6.08
C ASN A 144 -8.55 -12.17 -5.75
N THR A 145 -7.79 -11.08 -5.62
CA THR A 145 -6.39 -11.18 -5.20
C THR A 145 -6.28 -11.41 -3.70
N ALA A 146 -5.28 -12.18 -3.29
CA ALA A 146 -5.06 -12.50 -1.89
C ALA A 146 -4.93 -11.28 -0.99
N LEU A 147 -4.37 -10.16 -1.50
CA LEU A 147 -4.30 -8.90 -0.76
C LEU A 147 -5.68 -8.44 -0.26
N PHE A 148 -6.70 -8.46 -1.13
CA PHE A 148 -8.03 -8.02 -0.74
C PHE A 148 -8.80 -9.11 0.00
N GLN A 149 -8.65 -10.37 -0.40
CA GLN A 149 -9.33 -11.48 0.25
C GLN A 149 -8.85 -11.73 1.69
N LEU A 150 -7.58 -11.48 2.00
CA LEU A 150 -7.01 -11.70 3.33
C LEU A 150 -6.82 -10.38 4.09
N GLY A 151 -6.33 -9.33 3.43
CA GLY A 151 -5.92 -8.08 4.08
C GLY A 151 -7.03 -7.03 4.23
N MET A 152 -8.11 -7.10 3.43
CA MET A 152 -9.19 -6.09 3.44
C MET A 152 -10.57 -6.66 3.81
N LYS A 153 -10.76 -7.99 3.85
CA LYS A 153 -12.01 -8.63 4.31
C LYS A 153 -12.35 -8.35 5.79
N LEU A 154 -11.41 -7.84 6.58
CA LEU A 154 -11.64 -7.46 7.98
C LEU A 154 -12.55 -6.23 8.13
N TYR A 155 -12.82 -5.47 7.06
CA TYR A 155 -13.49 -4.17 7.14
C TYR A 155 -14.82 -4.07 6.37
N THR A 156 -15.20 -5.10 5.62
CA THR A 156 -16.49 -5.18 4.89
C THR A 156 -17.58 -5.96 5.63
N LYS A 157 -17.33 -6.33 6.89
CA LYS A 157 -18.33 -6.83 7.83
C LYS A 157 -18.52 -5.84 8.98
N GLN A 158 -19.11 -4.69 8.70
CA GLN A 158 -19.84 -3.88 9.66
C GLN A 158 -21.14 -3.45 9.00
#